data_AF-A0A1J5WH13-F1
#
_entry.id   AF-A0A1J5WH13-F1
#
_cell.length_a   1.000
_cell.length_b   1.000
_cell.length_c   1.000
_cell.angle_alpha   90.00
_cell.angle_beta   90.00
_cell.angle_gamma   90.00
#
_symmetry.space_group_name_H-M   'P 1'
#
loop_
_entity.id
_entity.type
_entity.pdbx_description
1 polymer ?
#
loop_
_entity_poly.entity_id
_entity_poly.type
_entity_poly.pdbx_seq_one_letter_code
_entity_poly.pdbx_strand_id
1 'polypeptide(L)'
;MSPKDCEIEDLRLYASEEAHVAAVLAQEKPFCVGRVKDMWLEGYAASVITKISLKDCEIESLRLYAPRKEHVAAVLAQEKPFCVGRVNNMDLEDYAVGVITKMSLKDCEIESLGLYASEEAHVAEVLAQEKPFCVGRVKKMWLYKYAASVITKMTIHEDNTMERFVLDGDKKHFSRILKEKDNSIELGRIRTDGLRVPEKIKRKLRYTLVDGEGKEVLEERDKSKWWRRMWCGCDEEERF
;
A
#
# COMPACT_ATOMS: atom_id res chain seq x y z
N MET A 1 -9.22 32.17 16.12
CA MET A 1 -8.72 30.79 16.18
C MET A 1 -8.16 30.46 14.82
N SER A 2 -6.91 30.01 14.75
CA SER A 2 -6.38 29.48 13.49
C SER A 2 -6.93 28.05 13.32
N PRO A 3 -7.22 27.56 12.11
CA PRO A 3 -7.67 26.18 11.88
C PRO A 3 -6.70 25.12 12.42
N LYS A 4 -5.44 25.50 12.71
CA LYS A 4 -4.40 24.63 13.26
C LYS A 4 -4.64 24.23 14.72
N ASP A 5 -5.51 24.95 15.43
CA ASP A 5 -5.87 24.69 16.82
C ASP A 5 -7.20 23.93 16.95
N CYS A 6 -7.79 23.51 15.82
CA CYS A 6 -9.04 22.76 15.80
C CYS A 6 -8.73 21.26 15.80
N GLU A 7 -9.17 20.57 16.85
CA GLU A 7 -9.10 19.12 16.99
C GLU A 7 -10.49 18.54 16.74
N ILE A 8 -10.60 17.72 15.69
CA ILE A 8 -11.82 17.01 15.30
C ILE A 8 -11.63 15.55 15.68
N GLU A 9 -12.52 15.04 16.52
CA GLU A 9 -12.50 13.61 16.86
C GLU A 9 -12.93 12.75 15.67
N ASP A 10 -14.07 13.06 15.05
CA ASP A 10 -14.62 12.31 13.93
C ASP A 10 -15.02 13.26 12.79
N LEU A 11 -14.44 13.08 11.60
CA LEU A 11 -14.91 13.68 10.35
C LEU A 11 -15.45 12.59 9.43
N ARG A 12 -16.78 12.52 9.28
CA ARG A 12 -17.43 11.53 8.41
C ARG A 12 -18.22 12.24 7.32
N LEU A 13 -17.87 11.97 6.06
CA LEU A 13 -18.56 12.51 4.90
C LEU A 13 -19.06 11.36 4.03
N TYR A 14 -20.34 11.42 3.69
CA TYR A 14 -21.00 10.49 2.80
C TYR A 14 -21.65 11.26 1.66
N ALA A 15 -21.43 10.80 0.42
CA ALA A 15 -22.14 11.34 -0.73
C ALA A 15 -22.50 10.23 -1.72
N SER A 16 -23.80 10.00 -1.90
CA SER A 16 -24.36 9.08 -2.89
C SER A 16 -24.35 9.61 -4.32
N GLU A 17 -24.29 10.94 -4.48
CA GLU A 17 -24.37 11.66 -5.75
C GLU A 17 -23.25 12.69 -5.89
N GLU A 18 -22.75 12.87 -7.11
CA GLU A 18 -21.69 13.84 -7.41
C GLU A 18 -22.09 15.28 -7.07
N ALA A 19 -23.37 15.62 -7.30
CA ALA A 19 -23.90 16.96 -7.05
C ALA A 19 -23.71 17.42 -5.59
N HIS A 20 -23.68 16.49 -4.63
CA HIS A 20 -23.48 16.81 -3.21
C HIS A 20 -22.07 17.30 -2.88
N VAL A 21 -21.07 16.93 -3.69
CA VAL A 21 -19.66 17.32 -3.49
C VAL A 21 -19.16 18.28 -4.57
N ALA A 22 -19.94 18.51 -5.63
CA ALA A 22 -19.54 19.34 -6.77
C ALA A 22 -19.04 20.73 -6.36
N ALA A 23 -19.74 21.40 -5.44
CA ALA A 23 -19.32 22.71 -4.94
C ALA A 23 -17.97 22.67 -4.20
N VAL A 24 -17.67 21.58 -3.51
CA VAL A 24 -16.39 21.38 -2.81
C VAL A 24 -15.28 21.07 -3.82
N LEU A 25 -15.56 20.20 -4.79
CA LEU A 25 -14.61 19.85 -5.85
C LEU A 25 -14.29 21.02 -6.78
N ALA A 26 -15.22 21.96 -6.95
CA ALA A 26 -15.03 23.19 -7.71
C ALA A 26 -14.12 24.21 -7.00
N GLN A 27 -13.78 24.02 -5.72
CA GLN A 27 -12.87 24.92 -5.03
C GLN A 27 -11.46 24.80 -5.62
N GLU A 28 -10.87 25.95 -5.98
CA GLU A 28 -9.50 26.01 -6.51
C GLU A 28 -8.46 25.70 -5.43
N LYS A 29 -8.68 26.19 -4.21
CA LYS A 29 -7.74 26.08 -3.10
C LYS A 29 -8.15 24.95 -2.16
N PRO A 30 -7.25 24.02 -1.83
CA PRO A 30 -7.48 23.07 -0.75
C PRO A 30 -7.71 23.80 0.58
N PHE A 31 -8.55 23.21 1.46
CA PHE A 31 -8.83 23.74 2.79
C PHE A 31 -8.28 22.82 3.89
N CYS A 32 -7.85 23.39 5.00
CA CYS A 32 -7.35 22.65 6.16
C CYS A 32 -8.51 22.39 7.14
N VAL A 33 -8.61 21.15 7.62
CA VAL A 33 -9.60 20.72 8.64
C VAL A 33 -8.98 20.60 10.04
N GLY A 34 -7.72 21.02 10.22
CA GLY A 34 -6.99 20.90 11.48
C GLY A 34 -6.49 19.49 11.74
N ARG A 35 -6.46 19.10 13.01
CA ARG A 35 -6.11 17.74 13.44
C ARG A 35 -7.38 16.88 13.47
N VAL A 36 -7.36 15.73 12.82
CA VAL A 36 -8.48 14.80 12.77
C VAL A 36 -8.04 13.46 13.32
N LYS A 37 -8.74 12.93 14.31
CA LYS A 37 -8.45 11.59 14.82
C LYS A 37 -8.95 10.54 13.83
N ASP A 38 -10.24 10.53 13.53
CA ASP A 38 -10.85 9.59 12.58
C ASP A 38 -11.51 10.31 11.40
N MET A 39 -11.02 10.05 10.18
CA MET A 39 -11.60 10.58 8.94
C MET A 39 -12.14 9.44 8.08
N TRP A 40 -13.44 9.48 7.79
CA TRP A 40 -14.11 8.50 6.93
C TRP A 40 -14.84 9.18 5.78
N LEU A 41 -14.39 8.92 4.55
CA LEU A 41 -15.01 9.43 3.33
C LEU A 41 -15.59 8.28 2.51
N GLU A 42 -16.90 8.34 2.26
CA GLU A 42 -17.65 7.30 1.56
C GLU A 42 -18.36 7.83 0.31
N GLY A 43 -18.31 7.03 -0.76
CA GLY A 43 -18.95 7.38 -2.02
C GLY A 43 -18.22 8.52 -2.72
N TYR A 44 -18.97 9.46 -3.31
CA TYR A 44 -18.41 10.65 -3.93
C TYR A 44 -17.61 11.53 -2.95
N ALA A 45 -17.82 11.38 -1.64
CA ALA A 45 -17.03 12.09 -0.64
C ALA A 45 -15.55 11.65 -0.65
N ALA A 46 -15.23 10.44 -1.12
CA ALA A 46 -13.84 10.01 -1.29
C ALA A 46 -13.05 10.95 -2.20
N SER A 47 -13.70 11.59 -3.19
CA SER A 47 -13.05 12.56 -4.08
C SER A 47 -12.71 13.90 -3.41
N VAL A 48 -13.37 14.23 -2.30
CA VAL A 48 -13.12 15.47 -1.54
C VAL A 48 -11.71 15.48 -0.94
N ILE A 49 -11.06 14.31 -0.77
CA ILE A 49 -9.69 14.22 -0.26
C ILE A 49 -8.70 15.09 -1.05
N THR A 50 -8.94 15.30 -2.35
CA THR A 50 -8.10 16.15 -3.22
C THR A 50 -8.18 17.64 -2.86
N LYS A 51 -9.20 18.03 -2.10
CA LYS A 51 -9.48 19.41 -1.68
C LYS A 51 -9.18 19.62 -0.20
N ILE A 52 -8.77 18.59 0.53
CA ILE A 52 -8.29 18.73 1.89
C ILE A 52 -6.76 18.96 1.83
N SER A 53 -6.30 20.05 2.44
CA SER A 53 -4.86 20.34 2.55
C SER A 53 -4.22 19.43 3.59
N LEU A 54 -3.83 18.23 3.19
CA LEU A 54 -3.26 17.26 4.12
C LEU A 54 -1.86 17.67 4.61
N LYS A 55 -1.16 18.55 3.90
CA LYS A 55 0.16 19.06 4.32
C LYS A 55 0.12 19.78 5.68
N ASP A 56 -0.99 20.46 5.96
CA ASP A 56 -1.19 21.21 7.21
C ASP A 56 -2.17 20.50 8.16
N CYS A 57 -2.63 19.29 7.82
CA CYS A 57 -3.49 18.47 8.66
C CYS A 57 -2.70 17.29 9.24
N GLU A 58 -3.10 16.84 10.42
CA GLU A 58 -2.65 15.58 11.00
C GLU A 58 -3.86 14.65 11.10
N ILE A 59 -3.78 13.48 10.47
CA ILE A 59 -4.87 12.49 10.48
C ILE A 59 -4.35 11.22 11.17
N GLU A 60 -4.99 10.80 12.25
CA GLU A 60 -4.60 9.55 12.90
C GLU A 60 -5.12 8.32 12.11
N SER A 61 -6.31 8.40 11.53
CA SER A 61 -6.95 7.31 10.80
C SER A 61 -7.73 7.84 9.59
N LEU A 62 -7.32 7.47 8.38
CA LEU A 62 -7.96 7.83 7.11
C LEU A 62 -8.61 6.59 6.48
N ARG A 63 -9.93 6.62 6.28
CA ARG A 63 -10.67 5.57 5.59
C ARG A 63 -11.39 6.10 4.37
N LEU A 64 -11.11 5.51 3.21
CA LEU A 64 -11.80 5.81 1.96
C LEU A 64 -12.55 4.57 1.49
N TYR A 65 -13.87 4.70 1.32
CA TYR A 65 -14.71 3.63 0.78
C TYR A 65 -15.41 4.09 -0.51
N ALA A 66 -15.08 3.43 -1.62
CA ALA A 66 -15.62 3.78 -2.93
C ALA A 66 -16.12 2.52 -3.66
N PRO A 67 -17.39 2.13 -3.50
CA PRO A 67 -17.92 0.93 -4.15
C PRO A 67 -18.14 1.06 -5.67
N ARG A 68 -18.07 2.27 -6.23
CA ARG A 68 -18.25 2.52 -7.67
C ARG A 68 -17.10 3.35 -8.22
N LYS A 69 -16.78 3.18 -9.51
CA LYS A 69 -15.63 3.83 -10.15
C LYS A 69 -15.75 5.35 -10.15
N GLU A 70 -16.95 5.85 -10.38
CA GLU A 70 -17.30 7.27 -10.42
C GLU A 70 -17.01 8.01 -9.11
N HIS A 71 -17.02 7.31 -7.96
CA HIS A 71 -16.74 7.90 -6.66
C HIS A 71 -15.33 8.48 -6.51
N VAL A 72 -14.37 7.96 -7.28
CA VAL A 72 -12.96 8.37 -7.26
C VAL A 72 -12.51 9.02 -8.57
N ALA A 73 -13.41 9.23 -9.52
CA ALA A 73 -13.07 9.73 -10.86
C ALA A 73 -12.30 11.06 -10.80
N ALA A 74 -12.71 11.98 -9.95
CA ALA A 74 -12.05 13.27 -9.78
C ALA A 74 -10.63 13.15 -9.21
N VAL A 75 -10.38 12.14 -8.37
CA VAL A 75 -9.03 11.84 -7.83
C VAL A 75 -8.15 11.25 -8.91
N LEU A 76 -8.67 10.28 -9.66
CA LEU A 76 -7.91 9.58 -10.69
C LEU A 76 -7.59 10.49 -11.90
N ALA A 77 -8.42 11.50 -12.15
CA ALA A 77 -8.18 12.53 -13.15
C ALA A 77 -7.02 13.49 -12.80
N GLN A 78 -6.52 13.48 -11.56
CA GLN A 78 -5.36 14.31 -11.19
C GLN A 78 -4.11 13.86 -11.97
N GLU A 79 -3.46 14.81 -12.63
CA GLU A 79 -2.19 14.56 -13.32
C GLU A 79 -1.05 14.34 -12.34
N LYS A 80 -1.03 15.11 -11.24
CA LYS A 80 0.03 15.08 -10.23
C LYS A 80 -0.47 14.43 -8.96
N PRO A 81 0.33 13.55 -8.32
CA PRO A 81 0.01 13.06 -7.01
C PRO A 81 -0.14 14.21 -6.00
N PHE A 82 -1.15 14.12 -5.12
CA PHE A 82 -1.33 15.09 -4.04
C PHE A 82 -0.62 14.62 -2.77
N CYS A 83 -0.17 15.58 -1.95
CA CYS A 83 0.47 15.28 -0.68
C CYS A 83 -0.57 14.76 0.31
N VAL A 84 -0.26 13.65 0.99
CA VAL A 84 -1.15 13.03 2.00
C VAL A 84 -0.82 13.51 3.42
N GLY A 85 0.25 14.30 3.60
CA GLY A 85 0.62 14.81 4.91
C GLY A 85 1.00 13.71 5.89
N ARG A 86 0.63 13.90 7.16
CA ARG A 86 0.87 12.94 8.24
C ARG A 86 -0.39 12.11 8.48
N VAL A 87 -0.37 10.86 7.99
CA VAL A 87 -1.43 9.86 8.21
C VAL A 87 -0.83 8.66 8.92
N ASN A 88 -1.31 8.34 10.12
CA ASN A 88 -0.79 7.17 10.85
C ASN A 88 -1.37 5.86 10.29
N ASN A 89 -2.70 5.78 10.15
CA ASN A 89 -3.40 4.61 9.64
C ASN A 89 -4.21 4.96 8.39
N MET A 90 -4.15 4.13 7.35
CA MET A 90 -4.83 4.34 6.09
C MET A 90 -5.50 3.06 5.61
N ASP A 91 -6.82 3.09 5.46
CA ASP A 91 -7.61 1.99 4.90
C ASP A 91 -8.30 2.46 3.60
N LEU A 92 -8.02 1.77 2.49
CA LEU A 92 -8.62 2.04 1.18
C LEU A 92 -9.40 0.81 0.71
N GLU A 93 -10.69 1.01 0.46
CA GLU A 93 -11.63 -0.06 0.13
C GLU A 93 -12.26 0.13 -1.26
N ASP A 94 -12.29 -0.96 -2.02
CA ASP A 94 -12.80 -1.06 -3.39
C ASP A 94 -12.11 -0.07 -4.35
N TYR A 95 -12.82 0.76 -5.12
CA TYR A 95 -12.18 1.68 -6.08
C TYR A 95 -11.28 2.71 -5.39
N ALA A 96 -11.39 2.90 -4.07
CA ALA A 96 -10.48 3.76 -3.32
C ALA A 96 -9.05 3.20 -3.31
N VAL A 97 -8.85 1.90 -3.55
CA VAL A 97 -7.50 1.34 -3.72
C VAL A 97 -6.77 2.03 -4.87
N GLY A 98 -7.46 2.44 -5.94
CA GLY A 98 -6.87 3.19 -7.05
C GLY A 98 -6.31 4.56 -6.64
N VAL A 99 -6.89 5.19 -5.61
CA VAL A 99 -6.50 6.53 -5.14
C VAL A 99 -5.04 6.57 -4.68
N ILE A 100 -4.49 5.46 -4.18
CA ILE A 100 -3.10 5.40 -3.71
C ILE A 100 -2.09 5.77 -4.80
N THR A 101 -2.42 5.53 -6.07
CA THR A 101 -1.55 5.90 -7.22
C THR A 101 -1.43 7.40 -7.42
N LYS A 102 -2.37 8.16 -6.87
CA LYS A 102 -2.44 9.62 -6.91
C LYS A 102 -2.00 10.26 -5.60
N MET A 103 -1.45 9.47 -4.68
CA MET A 103 -0.91 9.94 -3.41
C MET A 103 0.61 10.02 -3.47
N SER A 104 1.17 11.15 -3.02
CA SER A 104 2.62 11.28 -2.84
C SER A 104 3.03 10.73 -1.48
N LEU A 105 3.40 9.45 -1.43
CA LEU A 105 3.72 8.73 -0.19
C LEU A 105 5.22 8.49 0.06
N LYS A 106 6.10 8.89 -0.87
CA LYS A 106 7.54 8.54 -0.81
C LYS A 106 8.20 8.92 0.52
N ASP A 107 7.88 10.11 1.04
CA ASP A 107 8.45 10.65 2.27
C ASP A 107 7.48 10.51 3.47
N CYS A 108 6.44 9.68 3.34
CA CYS A 108 5.46 9.42 4.39
C CYS A 108 5.89 8.24 5.27
N GLU A 109 5.54 8.33 6.55
CA GLU A 109 5.64 7.26 7.53
C GLU A 109 4.23 6.83 7.93
N ILE A 110 3.89 5.60 7.60
CA ILE A 110 2.56 5.02 7.81
C ILE A 110 2.72 3.86 8.81
N GLU A 111 2.02 3.96 9.94
CA GLU A 111 1.97 2.89 10.95
C GLU A 111 1.21 1.67 10.38
N SER A 112 0.08 1.91 9.70
CA SER A 112 -0.79 0.86 9.16
C SER A 112 -1.36 1.23 7.78
N LEU A 113 -1.14 0.39 6.77
CA LEU A 113 -1.75 0.50 5.44
C LEU A 113 -2.62 -0.74 5.14
N GLY A 114 -3.93 -0.57 5.05
CA GLY A 114 -4.89 -1.58 4.65
C GLY A 114 -5.45 -1.30 3.26
N LEU A 115 -5.31 -2.27 2.33
CA LEU A 115 -5.99 -2.21 1.03
C LEU A 115 -6.93 -3.42 0.91
N TYR A 116 -8.18 -3.17 0.54
CA TYR A 116 -9.18 -4.19 0.33
C TYR A 116 -9.89 -3.97 -1.01
N ALA A 117 -9.96 -5.00 -1.84
CA ALA A 117 -10.69 -4.93 -3.10
C ALA A 117 -11.49 -6.21 -3.32
N SER A 118 -12.82 -6.08 -3.27
CA SER A 118 -13.73 -7.21 -3.46
C SER A 118 -13.77 -7.74 -4.90
N GLU A 119 -13.45 -6.91 -5.90
CA GLU A 119 -13.43 -7.25 -7.32
C GLU A 119 -12.11 -6.86 -8.02
N GLU A 120 -11.80 -7.51 -9.14
CA GLU A 120 -10.61 -7.18 -9.94
C GLU A 120 -10.69 -5.76 -10.54
N ALA A 121 -11.90 -5.28 -10.85
CA ALA A 121 -12.12 -3.94 -11.39
C ALA A 121 -11.64 -2.82 -10.43
N HIS A 122 -11.70 -3.07 -9.12
CA HIS A 122 -11.33 -2.10 -8.08
C HIS A 122 -9.83 -1.74 -8.09
N VAL A 123 -9.00 -2.65 -8.59
CA VAL A 123 -7.54 -2.47 -8.68
C VAL A 123 -7.07 -2.18 -10.11
N ALA A 124 -7.99 -2.08 -11.08
CA ALA A 124 -7.63 -1.92 -12.49
C ALA A 124 -6.73 -0.69 -12.74
N GLU A 125 -7.02 0.42 -12.08
CA GLU A 125 -6.22 1.66 -12.18
C GLU A 125 -4.78 1.46 -11.68
N VAL A 126 -4.62 0.77 -10.55
CA VAL A 126 -3.29 0.46 -9.99
C VAL A 126 -2.50 -0.41 -10.94
N LEU A 127 -3.17 -1.40 -11.53
CA LEU A 127 -2.55 -2.38 -12.41
C LEU A 127 -2.24 -1.83 -13.80
N ALA A 128 -2.90 -0.74 -14.19
CA ALA A 128 -2.63 -0.01 -15.43
C ALA A 128 -1.38 0.88 -15.33
N GLN A 129 -0.85 1.12 -14.12
CA GLN A 129 0.38 1.90 -13.95
C GLN A 129 1.55 1.26 -14.69
N GLU A 130 2.21 2.01 -15.56
CA GLU A 130 3.40 1.54 -16.29
C GLU A 130 4.58 1.34 -15.34
N LYS A 131 4.76 2.28 -14.42
CA LYS A 131 5.83 2.28 -13.43
C LYS A 131 5.25 1.99 -12.04
N PRO A 132 5.97 1.23 -11.20
CA PRO A 132 5.57 1.07 -9.82
C PRO A 132 5.47 2.41 -9.07
N PHE A 133 4.49 2.54 -8.18
CA PHE A 133 4.37 3.69 -7.27
C PHE A 133 5.01 3.37 -5.91
N CYS A 134 5.54 4.38 -5.23
CA CYS A 134 6.14 4.20 -3.91
C CYS A 134 5.09 4.37 -2.80
N VAL A 135 5.01 3.43 -1.86
CA VAL A 135 4.13 3.52 -0.67
C VAL A 135 4.81 4.14 0.55
N GLY A 136 6.07 4.57 0.43
CA GLY A 136 6.83 5.17 1.52
C GLY A 136 7.34 4.15 2.54
N ARG A 137 7.47 4.61 3.79
CA ARG A 137 7.81 3.77 4.95
C ARG A 137 6.53 3.28 5.59
N VAL A 138 6.29 1.98 5.53
CA VAL A 138 5.08 1.34 6.08
C VAL A 138 5.50 0.31 7.12
N LYS A 139 5.00 0.44 8.34
CA LYS A 139 5.32 -0.49 9.43
C LYS A 139 4.47 -1.76 9.37
N LYS A 140 3.17 -1.63 9.12
CA LYS A 140 2.24 -2.76 8.97
C LYS A 140 1.41 -2.61 7.70
N MET A 141 1.36 -3.66 6.89
CA MET A 141 0.63 -3.67 5.63
C MET A 141 -0.27 -4.90 5.50
N TRP A 142 -1.52 -4.67 5.11
CA TRP A 142 -2.50 -5.73 4.84
C TRP A 142 -3.13 -5.54 3.48
N LEU A 143 -3.05 -6.56 2.63
CA LEU A 143 -3.64 -6.56 1.31
C LEU A 143 -4.61 -7.74 1.19
N TYR A 144 -5.88 -7.41 1.07
CA TYR A 144 -6.98 -8.38 1.09
C TYR A 144 -7.63 -8.54 -0.29
N LYS A 145 -7.95 -9.79 -0.64
CA LYS A 145 -8.62 -10.18 -1.89
C LYS A 145 -7.86 -9.61 -3.10
N TYR A 146 -8.52 -8.97 -4.06
CA TYR A 146 -7.85 -8.48 -5.28
C TYR A 146 -6.81 -7.39 -5.01
N ALA A 147 -6.83 -6.74 -3.85
CA ALA A 147 -5.81 -5.76 -3.46
C ALA A 147 -4.43 -6.40 -3.31
N ALA A 148 -4.35 -7.72 -3.09
CA ALA A 148 -3.08 -8.43 -3.10
C ALA A 148 -2.30 -8.26 -4.42
N SER A 149 -2.99 -8.06 -5.55
CA SER A 149 -2.33 -7.85 -6.85
C SER A 149 -1.60 -6.50 -6.95
N VAL A 150 -1.92 -5.53 -6.09
CA VAL A 150 -1.28 -4.21 -6.03
C VAL A 150 0.23 -4.31 -5.79
N ILE A 151 0.70 -5.37 -5.09
CA ILE A 151 2.13 -5.57 -4.82
C ILE A 151 2.98 -5.63 -6.09
N THR A 152 2.38 -6.02 -7.22
CA THR A 152 3.08 -6.11 -8.52
C THR A 152 3.39 -4.74 -9.12
N LYS A 153 2.79 -3.67 -8.56
CA LYS A 153 2.87 -2.29 -9.04
C LYS A 153 3.29 -1.31 -7.95
N MET A 154 3.81 -1.79 -6.83
CA MET A 154 4.29 -0.91 -5.78
C MET A 154 5.75 -1.20 -5.45
N THR A 155 6.44 -0.18 -4.94
CA THR A 155 7.75 -0.28 -4.30
C THR A 155 7.66 0.27 -2.90
N ILE A 156 8.49 -0.26 -2.01
CA ILE A 156 8.61 0.17 -0.63
C ILE A 156 9.93 0.94 -0.48
N HIS A 157 9.97 1.93 0.41
CA HIS A 157 11.20 2.69 0.62
C HIS A 157 12.34 1.77 1.11
N GLU A 158 13.58 2.03 0.65
CA GLU A 158 14.73 1.12 0.84
C GLU A 158 15.16 0.95 2.31
N ASP A 159 14.93 1.96 3.13
CA ASP A 159 15.21 1.97 4.57
C ASP A 159 14.07 1.34 5.40
N ASN A 160 12.97 0.93 4.77
CA ASN A 160 11.81 0.45 5.48
C ASN A 160 12.04 -0.96 6.04
N THR A 161 11.73 -1.13 7.33
CA THR A 161 11.67 -2.44 7.98
C THR A 161 10.25 -2.67 8.45
N MET A 162 9.48 -3.48 7.70
CA MET A 162 8.11 -3.83 8.05
C MET A 162 8.07 -4.73 9.29
N GLU A 163 7.20 -4.40 10.24
CA GLU A 163 6.86 -5.30 11.34
C GLU A 163 5.87 -6.37 10.92
N ARG A 164 4.96 -6.06 9.99
CA ARG A 164 3.96 -7.02 9.53
C ARG A 164 3.58 -6.78 8.07
N PHE A 165 3.56 -7.86 7.30
CA PHE A 165 3.09 -7.88 5.93
C PHE A 165 2.16 -9.07 5.74
N VAL A 166 0.90 -8.79 5.41
CA VAL A 166 -0.14 -9.81 5.24
C VAL A 166 -0.71 -9.75 3.82
N LEU A 167 -0.66 -10.90 3.13
CA LEU A 167 -1.43 -11.14 1.91
C LEU A 167 -2.48 -12.17 2.20
N ASP A 168 -3.75 -11.78 2.12
CA ASP A 168 -4.87 -12.67 2.37
C ASP A 168 -5.87 -12.65 1.21
N GLY A 169 -6.26 -13.84 0.77
CA GLY A 169 -7.12 -14.05 -0.37
C GLY A 169 -7.02 -15.46 -0.94
N ASP A 170 -8.03 -15.82 -1.72
CA ASP A 170 -8.06 -17.08 -2.46
C ASP A 170 -7.17 -17.11 -3.72
N LYS A 171 -7.05 -18.32 -4.29
CA LYS A 171 -6.31 -18.61 -5.54
C LYS A 171 -6.60 -17.62 -6.68
N LYS A 172 -7.86 -17.17 -6.84
CA LYS A 172 -8.26 -16.24 -7.91
C LYS A 172 -7.58 -14.87 -7.78
N HIS A 173 -7.43 -14.39 -6.54
CA HIS A 173 -6.87 -13.06 -6.24
C HIS A 173 -5.36 -12.99 -6.53
N PHE A 174 -4.66 -14.12 -6.40
CA PHE A 174 -3.22 -14.18 -6.66
C PHE A 174 -2.85 -14.54 -8.10
N SER A 175 -3.82 -14.69 -8.99
CA SER A 175 -3.58 -15.11 -10.38
C SER A 175 -2.54 -14.23 -11.10
N ARG A 176 -2.54 -12.92 -10.84
CA ARG A 176 -1.54 -11.97 -11.38
C ARG A 176 -0.17 -12.16 -10.75
N ILE A 177 -0.08 -12.23 -9.42
CA ILE A 177 1.18 -12.46 -8.70
C ILE A 177 1.85 -13.77 -9.15
N LEU A 178 1.05 -14.81 -9.40
CA LEU A 178 1.56 -16.11 -9.83
C LEU A 178 2.16 -16.10 -11.25
N LYS A 179 1.79 -15.13 -12.09
CA LYS A 179 2.38 -14.93 -13.43
C LYS A 179 3.75 -14.25 -13.38
N GLU A 180 4.05 -13.55 -12.29
CA GLU A 180 5.35 -12.90 -12.10
C GLU A 180 6.48 -13.93 -12.03
N LYS A 181 7.69 -13.50 -12.36
CA LYS A 181 8.89 -14.34 -12.20
C LYS A 181 9.16 -14.59 -10.72
N ASP A 182 9.84 -15.69 -10.40
CA ASP A 182 10.27 -15.93 -9.03
C ASP A 182 11.26 -14.84 -8.57
N ASN A 183 11.08 -14.35 -7.34
CA ASN A 183 11.84 -13.24 -6.73
C ASN A 183 11.83 -11.93 -7.54
N SER A 184 10.76 -11.59 -8.26
CA SER A 184 10.65 -10.34 -9.02
C SER A 184 9.93 -9.21 -8.28
N ILE A 185 9.18 -9.52 -7.22
CA ILE A 185 8.42 -8.52 -6.45
C ILE A 185 9.24 -8.12 -5.22
N GLU A 186 9.73 -6.89 -5.17
CA GLU A 186 10.54 -6.39 -4.07
C GLU A 186 9.68 -5.93 -2.88
N LEU A 187 9.96 -6.46 -1.69
CA LEU A 187 9.32 -6.03 -0.44
C LEU A 187 10.31 -5.47 0.58
N GLY A 188 11.63 -5.58 0.36
CA GLY A 188 12.63 -5.10 1.31
C GLY A 188 12.68 -5.91 2.60
N ARG A 189 12.85 -5.23 3.74
CA ARG A 189 13.11 -5.86 5.04
C ARG A 189 11.83 -6.07 5.83
N ILE A 190 11.66 -7.26 6.41
CA ILE A 190 10.47 -7.65 7.18
C ILE A 190 10.90 -8.38 8.45
N ARG A 191 10.27 -8.11 9.59
CA ARG A 191 10.49 -8.88 10.81
C ARG A 191 10.13 -10.36 10.61
N THR A 192 10.93 -11.25 11.19
CA THR A 192 10.80 -12.71 11.08
C THR A 192 9.39 -13.25 11.38
N ASP A 193 8.69 -12.67 12.36
CA ASP A 193 7.32 -13.03 12.75
C ASP A 193 6.22 -12.22 12.03
N GLY A 194 6.64 -11.31 11.16
CA GLY A 194 5.80 -10.33 10.47
C GLY A 194 5.22 -10.79 9.13
N LEU A 195 5.85 -11.77 8.47
CA LEU A 195 5.48 -12.18 7.12
C LEU A 195 4.38 -13.26 7.11
N ARG A 196 3.16 -12.89 6.73
CA ARG A 196 2.01 -13.80 6.57
C ARG A 196 1.53 -13.82 5.14
N VAL A 197 2.10 -14.71 4.33
CA VAL A 197 1.71 -14.89 2.93
C VAL A 197 1.65 -16.38 2.56
N PRO A 198 0.77 -16.78 1.62
CA PRO A 198 0.71 -18.15 1.17
C PRO A 198 2.03 -18.63 0.55
N GLU A 199 2.40 -19.90 0.79
CA GLU A 199 3.70 -20.46 0.38
C GLU A 199 3.97 -20.35 -1.14
N LYS A 200 2.91 -20.51 -1.95
CA LYS A 200 2.98 -20.35 -3.41
C LYS A 200 3.34 -18.93 -3.86
N ILE A 201 3.06 -17.95 -3.01
CA ILE A 201 3.34 -16.53 -3.24
C ILE A 201 4.72 -16.16 -2.69
N LYS A 202 5.17 -16.75 -1.57
CA LYS A 202 6.52 -16.48 -1.02
C LYS A 202 7.62 -16.55 -2.08
N ARG A 203 7.61 -17.55 -2.96
CA ARG A 203 8.60 -17.71 -4.04
C ARG A 203 8.63 -16.58 -5.08
N LYS A 204 7.58 -15.76 -5.16
CA LYS A 204 7.48 -14.61 -6.07
C LYS A 204 8.08 -13.34 -5.46
N LEU A 205 8.21 -13.31 -4.14
CA LEU A 205 8.65 -12.14 -3.39
C LEU A 205 10.17 -12.20 -3.18
N ARG A 206 10.83 -11.04 -3.25
CA ARG A 206 12.18 -10.79 -2.76
C ARG A 206 12.06 -9.98 -1.48
N TYR A 207 12.56 -10.53 -0.39
CA TYR A 207 12.55 -9.89 0.92
C TYR A 207 13.72 -10.40 1.77
N THR A 208 14.09 -9.62 2.78
CA THR A 208 15.06 -10.00 3.80
C THR A 208 14.35 -10.09 5.14
N LEU A 209 14.46 -11.23 5.81
CA LEU A 209 13.96 -11.36 7.18
C LEU A 209 14.95 -10.75 8.16
N VAL A 210 14.45 -10.02 9.14
CA VAL A 210 15.25 -9.45 10.23
C VAL A 210 14.72 -9.83 11.60
N ASP A 211 15.61 -9.94 12.58
CA ASP A 211 15.25 -10.16 13.98
C ASP A 211 14.75 -8.88 14.67
N GLY A 212 14.49 -8.96 15.98
CA GLY A 212 14.03 -7.81 16.78
C GLY A 212 15.05 -6.67 16.88
N GLU A 213 16.34 -6.95 16.66
CA GLU A 213 17.43 -5.97 16.62
C GLU A 213 17.65 -5.40 15.21
N GLY A 214 16.93 -5.91 14.22
CA GLY A 214 17.05 -5.52 12.81
C GLY A 214 18.18 -6.23 12.06
N LYS A 215 18.82 -7.25 12.65
CA LYS A 215 19.87 -8.02 11.97
C LYS A 215 19.25 -9.03 11.01
N GLU A 216 19.88 -9.20 9.85
CA GLU A 216 19.41 -10.14 8.84
C GLU A 216 19.49 -11.58 9.34
N VAL A 217 18.42 -12.33 9.12
CA VAL A 217 18.33 -13.76 9.42
C VAL A 217 18.33 -14.51 8.11
N LEU A 218 19.31 -15.40 7.92
CA LEU A 218 19.39 -16.24 6.73
C LEU A 218 18.22 -17.24 6.74
N GLU A 219 17.33 -17.16 5.75
CA GLU A 219 16.36 -18.23 5.50
C GLU A 219 17.09 -19.52 5.10
N GLU A 220 16.65 -20.67 5.63
CA GLU A 220 17.22 -21.99 5.29
C GLU A 220 17.17 -22.34 3.80
N ARG A 221 16.38 -21.62 2.98
CA ARG A 221 16.31 -21.82 1.52
C ARG A 221 17.68 -21.66 0.84
N ASP A 222 18.58 -20.85 1.38
CA ASP A 222 19.93 -20.65 0.81
C ASP A 222 20.97 -21.68 1.26
N LYS A 223 20.67 -22.57 2.25
CA LYS A 223 21.54 -23.73 2.53
C LYS A 223 21.68 -24.61 1.29
N SER A 224 20.63 -24.73 0.49
CA SER A 224 20.63 -25.48 -0.79
C SER A 224 21.64 -24.96 -1.81
N LYS A 225 21.93 -23.65 -1.81
CA LYS A 225 22.97 -23.05 -2.67
C LYS A 225 24.36 -23.18 -2.05
N TRP A 226 24.43 -23.13 -0.72
CA TRP A 226 25.67 -23.36 0.03
C TRP A 226 26.19 -24.78 -0.19
N TRP A 227 25.33 -25.81 -0.14
CA TRP A 227 25.71 -27.20 -0.45
C TRP A 227 26.20 -27.38 -1.89
N ARG A 228 25.56 -26.74 -2.89
CA ARG A 228 26.03 -26.79 -4.29
C ARG A 228 27.40 -26.16 -4.47
N ARG A 229 27.69 -25.06 -3.75
CA ARG A 229 28.99 -24.39 -3.82
C ARG A 229 30.07 -25.11 -3.02
N MET A 230 29.68 -25.84 -1.98
CA MET A 230 30.58 -26.65 -1.15
C MET A 230 30.91 -28.03 -1.76
N TRP A 231 30.09 -28.55 -2.68
CA TRP A 231 30.33 -29.81 -3.40
C TRP A 231 30.86 -29.63 -4.83
N CYS A 232 30.85 -28.41 -5.39
CA CYS A 232 31.52 -28.10 -6.67
C CYS A 232 33.02 -27.79 -6.51
N GLY A 233 33.64 -28.16 -5.38
CA GLY A 233 35.03 -27.86 -5.04
C GLY A 233 35.86 -29.08 -4.61
N CYS A 234 35.44 -30.30 -4.95
CA CYS A 234 36.26 -31.49 -4.78
C CYS A 234 36.43 -32.18 -6.14
N ASP A 235 37.54 -31.83 -6.78
CA ASP A 235 38.44 -32.71 -7.52
C ASP A 235 37.82 -33.70 -8.53
N GLU A 236 37.74 -33.24 -9.78
CA GLU A 236 38.10 -34.10 -10.91
C GLU A 236 39.60 -34.40 -10.83
N GLU A 237 39.98 -35.41 -10.05
CA GLU A 237 41.27 -36.08 -10.24
C GLU A 237 41.17 -37.57 -9.86
N GLU A 238 41.62 -38.39 -10.83
CA GLU A 238 42.01 -39.81 -10.73
C GLU A 238 40.97 -40.94 -10.95
N ARG A 239 41.11 -41.59 -12.13
CA ARG A 239 41.33 -43.04 -12.37
C ARG A 239 40.43 -44.04 -11.59
N PHE A 240 39.66 -44.93 -12.19
CA PHE A 240 39.89 -45.85 -13.33
C PHE A 240 38.55 -46.18 -14.02
#